data_AF-A0A8K0HKI3-F1
#
_entry.id   AF-A0A8K0HKI3-F1
#
_cell.length_a   1.000
_cell.length_b   1.000
_cell.length_c   1.000
_cell.angle_alpha   90.00
_cell.angle_beta   90.00
_cell.angle_gamma   90.00
#
_symmetry.space_group_name_H-M   'P 1'
#
loop_
_entity.id
_entity.type
_entity.pdbx_description
1 polymer ?
#
loop_
_entity_poly.entity_id
_entity_poly.type
_entity_poly.pdbx_seq_one_letter_code
_entity_poly.pdbx_strand_id
1 'polypeptide(L)'
;MLSFYPGRKAYKRVFQIFSPIVLWTKFRSNQCNHDVLFSAFMDYYKVWLQLMEEAAEEADPSGLNCNREAQHRYLTWRTEKDPGHRVLKKLIGETQTKELLRNFLFNGIDELGKQSFLNYFPEYCCEDGTVNEKRSMVGKSFESRPFGIPTENSLVPYFKAL
;
A
#
# COMPACT_ATOMS: atom_id res chain seq x y z
N MET A 1 6.95 -20.19 -16.76
CA MET A 1 7.79 -19.25 -15.99
C MET A 1 7.26 -17.85 -16.25
N LEU A 2 6.64 -17.20 -15.26
CA LEU A 2 6.02 -15.89 -15.43
C LEU A 2 7.11 -14.83 -15.62
N SER A 3 7.28 -14.35 -16.85
CA SER A 3 8.00 -13.10 -17.11
C SER A 3 7.08 -11.93 -16.75
N PHE A 4 6.90 -11.67 -15.46
CA PHE A 4 6.30 -10.42 -15.00
C PHE A 4 7.28 -9.30 -15.31
N TYR A 5 7.06 -8.60 -16.42
CA TYR A 5 7.75 -7.34 -16.66
C TYR A 5 7.36 -6.38 -15.52
N PRO A 6 8.34 -5.73 -14.87
CA PRO A 6 8.06 -4.73 -13.85
C PRO A 6 7.11 -3.68 -14.42
N GLY A 7 6.04 -3.37 -13.70
CA GLY A 7 5.23 -2.19 -14.00
C GLY A 7 6.14 -0.96 -14.10
N ARG A 8 5.78 0.04 -14.92
CA ARG A 8 6.57 1.29 -15.06
C ARG A 8 7.04 1.79 -13.68
N LYS A 9 8.21 2.47 -13.66
CA LYS A 9 8.83 3.08 -12.46
C LYS A 9 7.79 3.49 -11.42
N ALA A 10 7.88 2.92 -10.23
CA ALA A 10 7.05 3.27 -9.09
C ALA A 10 7.80 4.27 -8.18
N TYR A 11 7.10 4.91 -7.26
CA TYR A 11 7.74 5.88 -6.38
C TYR A 11 8.56 5.16 -5.31
N LYS A 12 9.78 5.62 -4.97
CA LYS A 12 10.66 4.95 -3.99
C LYS A 12 9.96 4.59 -2.68
N ARG A 13 9.09 5.47 -2.19
CA ARG A 13 8.30 5.31 -0.97
C ARG A 13 7.19 4.26 -1.08
N VAL A 14 6.67 4.02 -2.29
CA VAL A 14 5.70 2.95 -2.54
C VAL A 14 6.31 1.57 -2.26
N PHE A 15 7.62 1.39 -2.43
CA PHE A 15 8.29 0.14 -2.05
C PHE A 15 8.55 -0.01 -0.54
N GLN A 16 8.39 1.05 0.26
CA GLN A 16 8.46 0.93 1.72
C GLN A 16 7.19 0.32 2.32
N ILE A 17 6.08 0.33 1.58
CA ILE A 17 4.79 -0.26 1.97
C ILE A 17 4.48 -1.56 1.23
N PHE A 18 5.41 -2.05 0.40
CA PHE A 18 5.22 -3.27 -0.37
C PHE A 18 6.09 -4.40 0.16
N SER A 19 5.45 -5.57 0.29
CA SER A 19 6.12 -6.84 0.56
C SER A 19 7.02 -7.26 -0.62
N PRO A 20 8.10 -8.03 -0.38
CA PRO A 20 8.96 -8.57 -1.43
C PRO A 20 8.25 -9.35 -2.53
N ILE A 21 7.05 -9.89 -2.25
CA ILE A 21 6.25 -10.63 -3.24
C ILE A 21 5.30 -9.75 -4.04
N VAL A 22 5.19 -8.43 -3.79
CA VAL A 22 4.22 -7.57 -4.50
C VAL A 22 4.17 -7.81 -6.03
N LEU A 23 2.97 -8.04 -6.56
CA LEU A 23 2.73 -8.11 -8.00
C LEU A 23 2.46 -6.71 -8.55
N TRP A 24 3.52 -6.00 -8.94
CA TRP A 24 3.44 -4.70 -9.61
C TRP A 24 3.67 -4.84 -11.12
N THR A 25 2.60 -4.76 -11.92
CA THR A 25 2.70 -5.00 -13.36
C THR A 25 1.76 -4.12 -14.19
N LYS A 26 2.06 -4.00 -15.49
CA LYS A 26 1.16 -3.48 -16.52
C LYS A 26 1.21 -4.43 -17.71
N PHE A 27 0.06 -4.98 -18.10
CA PHE A 27 -0.04 -5.93 -19.20
C PHE A 27 -1.05 -5.47 -20.27
N ARG A 28 -0.99 -6.08 -21.45
CA ARG A 28 -1.99 -5.86 -22.51
C ARG A 28 -3.23 -6.69 -22.21
N SER A 29 -4.41 -6.11 -22.33
CA SER A 29 -5.67 -6.83 -22.12
C SER A 29 -5.83 -7.95 -23.15
N ASN A 30 -5.90 -9.20 -22.68
CA ASN A 30 -6.29 -10.38 -23.43
C ASN A 30 -6.66 -11.50 -22.45
N GLN A 31 -7.35 -12.53 -22.93
CA GLN A 31 -7.88 -13.60 -22.08
C GLN A 31 -6.79 -14.29 -21.26
N CYS A 32 -5.70 -14.72 -21.91
CA CYS A 32 -4.58 -15.39 -21.25
C CYS A 32 -4.01 -14.57 -20.08
N ASN A 33 -3.79 -13.27 -20.26
CA ASN A 33 -3.30 -12.40 -19.20
C ASN A 33 -4.31 -12.23 -18.05
N HIS A 34 -5.62 -12.21 -18.36
CA HIS A 34 -6.66 -12.13 -17.32
C HIS A 34 -6.78 -13.44 -16.54
N ASP A 35 -6.64 -14.59 -17.20
CA ASP A 35 -6.63 -15.91 -16.54
C ASP A 35 -5.44 -16.03 -15.57
N VAL A 36 -4.27 -15.55 -15.99
CA VAL A 36 -3.08 -15.47 -15.14
C VAL A 36 -3.29 -14.52 -13.96
N LEU A 37 -3.84 -13.32 -14.20
CA LEU A 37 -4.13 -12.37 -13.12
C LEU A 37 -5.11 -12.94 -12.10
N PHE A 38 -6.19 -13.57 -12.58
CA PHE A 38 -7.20 -14.18 -11.72
C PHE A 38 -6.59 -15.30 -10.87
N SER A 39 -5.81 -16.19 -11.49
CA SER A 39 -5.12 -17.27 -10.77
C SER A 39 -4.18 -16.72 -9.70
N ALA A 40 -3.35 -15.73 -10.06
CA ALA A 40 -2.45 -15.08 -9.12
C ALA A 40 -3.21 -14.38 -7.96
N PHE A 41 -4.33 -13.72 -8.24
CA PHE A 41 -5.18 -13.13 -7.19
C PHE A 41 -5.69 -14.19 -6.22
N MET A 42 -6.22 -15.31 -6.73
CA MET A 42 -6.73 -16.40 -5.91
C MET A 42 -5.64 -17.00 -5.03
N ASP A 43 -4.43 -17.21 -5.57
CA ASP A 43 -3.31 -17.75 -4.81
C ASP A 43 -2.82 -16.78 -3.73
N TYR A 44 -2.73 -15.48 -4.02
CA TYR A 44 -2.39 -14.46 -3.03
C TYR A 44 -3.39 -14.42 -1.89
N TYR A 45 -4.69 -14.50 -2.22
CA TYR A 45 -5.75 -14.46 -1.23
C TYR A 45 -5.76 -15.72 -0.36
N LYS A 46 -5.54 -16.91 -0.93
CA LYS A 46 -5.41 -18.15 -0.16
C LYS A 46 -4.25 -18.09 0.83
N VAL A 47 -3.08 -17.61 0.41
CA VAL A 47 -1.92 -17.44 1.30
C VAL A 47 -2.24 -16.45 2.41
N TRP A 48 -2.91 -15.34 2.09
CA TRP A 48 -3.35 -14.39 3.12
C TRP A 48 -4.31 -15.03 4.14
N LEU A 49 -5.27 -15.85 3.69
CA LEU A 49 -6.17 -16.58 4.60
C LEU A 49 -5.41 -17.55 5.51
N GLN A 50 -4.41 -18.25 5.00
CA GLN A 50 -3.55 -19.12 5.80
C GLN A 50 -2.77 -18.32 6.85
N LEU A 51 -2.19 -17.18 6.48
CA LEU A 51 -1.50 -16.30 7.43
C LEU A 51 -2.44 -15.79 8.53
N MET A 52 -3.71 -15.53 8.21
CA MET A 52 -4.72 -15.12 9.19
C MET A 52 -5.11 -16.28 10.13
N GLU A 53 -5.14 -17.51 9.65
CA GLU A 53 -5.41 -18.70 10.46
C GLU A 53 -4.24 -19.01 11.43
N GLU A 54 -3.01 -18.76 10.98
CA GLU A 54 -1.79 -18.96 11.77
C GLU A 54 -1.46 -17.77 12.70
N ALA A 55 -2.14 -16.63 12.53
CA ALA A 55 -1.86 -15.42 13.30
C ALA A 55 -2.22 -15.61 14.78
N ALA A 56 -1.25 -15.37 15.66
CA ALA A 56 -1.47 -15.29 17.10
C ALA A 56 -1.83 -13.85 17.49
N GLU A 57 -2.77 -13.70 18.44
CA GLU A 57 -3.12 -12.41 19.00
C GLU A 57 -1.93 -11.80 19.75
N GLU A 58 -1.63 -10.53 19.47
CA GLU A 58 -0.63 -9.76 20.22
C GLU A 58 -1.24 -9.33 21.55
N ALA A 59 -0.67 -9.82 22.65
CA ALA A 59 -1.12 -9.49 24.00
C ALA A 59 -0.29 -8.37 24.64
N ASP A 60 0.91 -8.11 24.12
CA ASP A 60 1.79 -7.07 24.65
C ASP A 60 1.27 -5.67 24.28
N PRO A 61 1.02 -4.78 25.27
CA PRO A 61 0.55 -3.43 25.01
C PRO A 61 1.48 -2.60 24.12
N SER A 62 2.79 -2.85 24.16
CA SER A 62 3.74 -2.12 23.30
C SER A 62 3.66 -2.59 21.85
N GLY A 63 3.55 -3.91 21.63
CA GLY A 63 3.27 -4.51 20.31
C GLY A 63 1.95 -4.01 19.72
N LEU A 64 0.87 -4.00 20.52
CA LEU A 64 -0.43 -3.48 20.09
C LEU A 64 -0.35 -2.00 19.67
N ASN A 65 0.37 -1.17 20.42
CA ASN A 65 0.56 0.23 20.05
C ASN A 65 1.38 0.38 18.76
N CYS A 66 2.41 -0.43 18.56
CA CYS A 66 3.20 -0.45 17.33
C CYS A 66 2.34 -0.84 16.11
N ASN A 67 1.54 -1.90 16.22
CA ASN A 67 0.65 -2.36 15.14
C ASN A 67 -0.40 -1.30 14.81
N ARG A 68 -1.03 -0.70 15.83
CA ARG A 68 -2.00 0.38 15.65
C ARG A 68 -1.38 1.58 14.93
N GLU A 69 -0.18 1.99 15.34
CA GLU A 69 0.54 3.12 14.73
C GLU A 69 0.95 2.81 13.28
N ALA A 70 1.41 1.59 13.01
CA ALA A 70 1.78 1.14 11.67
C ALA A 70 0.55 1.16 10.73
N GLN A 71 -0.58 0.62 11.18
CA GLN A 71 -1.83 0.65 10.43
C GLN A 71 -2.33 2.08 10.21
N HIS A 72 -2.35 2.92 11.24
CA HIS A 72 -2.76 4.31 11.13
C HIS A 72 -1.88 5.10 10.14
N ARG A 73 -0.55 4.89 10.19
CA ARG A 73 0.41 5.47 9.23
C ARG A 73 0.13 5.04 7.79
N TYR A 74 -0.19 3.76 7.57
CA TYR A 74 -0.54 3.24 6.25
C TYR A 74 -1.84 3.85 5.71
N LEU A 75 -2.90 3.90 6.52
CA LEU A 75 -4.17 4.52 6.13
C LEU A 75 -4.01 6.02 5.85
N THR A 76 -3.22 6.72 6.66
CA THR A 76 -2.87 8.13 6.46
C THR A 76 -2.20 8.35 5.11
N TRP A 77 -1.25 7.49 4.74
CA TRP A 77 -0.60 7.57 3.43
C TRP A 77 -1.57 7.35 2.27
N ARG A 78 -2.40 6.30 2.34
CA ARG A 78 -3.32 5.95 1.27
C ARG A 78 -4.41 7.01 1.07
N THR A 79 -4.98 7.51 2.17
CA THR A 79 -6.01 8.57 2.14
C THR A 79 -5.52 9.86 1.51
N GLU A 80 -4.22 10.14 1.58
CA GLU A 80 -3.63 11.36 1.01
C GLU A 80 -3.10 11.15 -0.42
N LYS A 81 -2.40 10.04 -0.69
CA LYS A 81 -1.58 9.88 -1.91
C LYS A 81 -2.02 8.75 -2.86
N ASP A 82 -3.14 8.07 -2.62
CA ASP A 82 -3.59 6.98 -3.51
C ASP A 82 -3.81 7.46 -4.97
N PRO A 83 -3.25 6.75 -5.98
CA PRO A 83 -3.40 7.12 -7.38
C PRO A 83 -4.84 7.20 -7.89
N GLY A 84 -5.77 6.47 -7.26
CA GLY A 84 -7.18 6.36 -7.63
C GLY A 84 -7.99 7.64 -7.36
N HIS A 85 -7.52 8.54 -6.49
CA HIS A 85 -8.24 9.76 -6.11
C HIS A 85 -8.67 10.58 -7.33
N ARG A 86 -7.79 10.71 -8.34
CA ARG A 86 -8.08 11.51 -9.53
C ARG A 86 -9.26 10.95 -10.34
N VAL A 87 -9.42 9.64 -10.36
CA VAL A 87 -10.55 9.01 -11.06
C VAL A 87 -11.82 9.21 -10.24
N LEU A 88 -11.77 8.96 -8.93
CA LEU A 88 -12.92 9.15 -8.03
C LEU A 88 -13.43 10.60 -8.07
N LYS A 89 -12.56 11.60 -7.93
CA LYS A 89 -12.92 13.02 -8.00
C LYS A 89 -13.64 13.40 -9.30
N LYS A 90 -13.27 12.77 -10.42
CA LYS A 90 -13.93 12.98 -11.71
C LYS A 90 -15.30 12.32 -11.81
N LEU A 91 -15.50 11.20 -11.12
CA LEU A 91 -16.74 10.42 -11.19
C LEU A 91 -17.79 10.93 -10.21
N ILE A 92 -17.39 11.26 -8.98
CA ILE A 92 -18.29 11.56 -7.86
C ILE A 92 -18.03 12.94 -7.22
N GLY A 93 -17.08 13.72 -7.76
CA GLY A 93 -16.75 15.04 -7.22
C GLY A 93 -15.86 14.98 -5.96
N GLU A 94 -15.37 16.14 -5.55
CA GLU A 94 -14.39 16.28 -4.46
C GLU A 94 -14.94 15.85 -3.10
N THR A 95 -16.13 16.35 -2.72
CA THR A 95 -16.73 16.10 -1.40
C THR A 95 -17.03 14.62 -1.19
N GLN A 96 -17.72 13.98 -2.14
CA GLN A 96 -18.08 12.56 -2.03
C GLN A 96 -16.83 11.67 -2.11
N THR A 97 -15.80 12.07 -2.86
CA THR A 97 -14.53 11.34 -2.86
C THR A 97 -13.86 11.39 -1.49
N LYS A 98 -13.81 12.56 -0.84
CA LYS A 98 -13.22 12.68 0.51
C LYS A 98 -13.97 11.80 1.51
N GLU A 99 -15.30 11.80 1.44
CA GLU A 99 -16.13 10.96 2.31
C GLU A 99 -15.91 9.46 2.03
N LEU A 100 -15.92 9.03 0.78
CA LEU A 100 -15.66 7.64 0.38
C LEU A 100 -14.27 7.16 0.84
N LEU A 101 -13.25 8.00 0.68
CA LEU A 101 -11.89 7.65 1.09
C LEU A 101 -11.79 7.46 2.60
N ARG A 102 -12.32 8.41 3.36
CA ARG A 102 -12.19 8.44 4.82
C ARG A 102 -13.09 7.44 5.53
N ASN A 103 -14.33 7.31 5.07
CA ASN A 103 -15.36 6.55 5.78
C ASN A 103 -15.52 5.12 5.27
N PHE A 104 -14.95 4.79 4.10
CA PHE A 104 -15.10 3.47 3.50
C PHE A 104 -13.76 2.85 3.09
N LEU A 105 -13.05 3.43 2.12
CA LEU A 105 -11.84 2.80 1.56
C LEU A 105 -10.70 2.70 2.58
N PHE A 106 -10.55 3.72 3.43
CA PHE A 106 -9.51 3.82 4.44
C PHE A 106 -10.12 4.17 5.81
N ASN A 107 -11.25 3.55 6.12
CA ASN A 107 -11.88 3.64 7.43
C ASN A 107 -10.90 3.21 8.54
N GLY A 108 -10.97 3.87 9.70
CA GLY A 108 -10.01 3.68 10.80
C GLY A 108 -9.01 4.83 10.96
N ILE A 109 -8.93 5.76 10.00
CA ILE A 109 -7.95 6.87 10.09
C ILE A 109 -8.23 7.83 11.25
N ASP A 110 -9.48 7.98 11.69
CA ASP A 110 -9.83 8.88 12.81
C ASP A 110 -9.84 8.16 14.16
N GLU A 111 -9.96 6.85 14.12
CA GLU A 111 -10.11 5.99 15.28
C GLU A 111 -8.77 5.43 15.76
N LEU A 112 -7.85 5.10 14.84
CA LEU A 112 -6.59 4.43 15.16
C LEU A 112 -5.50 5.39 15.64
N GLY A 113 -5.59 6.70 15.33
CA GLY A 113 -4.57 7.67 15.69
C GLY A 113 -4.98 9.12 15.49
N LYS A 114 -4.08 10.04 15.89
CA LYS A 114 -4.28 11.50 15.77
C LYS A 114 -3.17 12.20 14.99
N GLN A 115 -2.16 11.46 14.55
CA GLN A 115 -1.03 12.00 13.82
C GLN A 115 -1.46 12.50 12.45
N SER A 116 -1.02 13.69 12.06
CA SER A 116 -1.28 14.23 10.72
C SER A 116 -0.40 13.53 9.67
N PHE A 117 -0.75 13.70 8.38
CA PHE A 117 0.09 13.23 7.29
C PHE A 117 1.54 13.79 7.37
N LEU A 118 1.70 15.08 7.68
CA LEU A 118 3.03 15.70 7.79
C LEU A 118 3.81 15.24 9.04
N ASN A 119 3.13 14.75 10.07
CA ASN A 119 3.82 14.16 11.22
C ASN A 119 4.51 12.84 10.82
N TYR A 120 3.88 12.03 9.96
CA TYR A 120 4.47 10.78 9.45
C TYR A 120 5.42 10.94 8.28
N PHE A 121 5.17 11.97 7.46
CA PHE A 121 5.82 12.20 6.17
C PHE A 121 6.25 13.67 6.06
N PRO A 122 7.13 14.16 6.96
CA PRO A 122 7.52 15.57 7.02
C PRO A 122 8.21 16.05 5.73
N GLU A 123 8.80 15.14 4.96
CA GLU A 123 9.40 15.47 3.67
C GLU A 123 8.41 15.98 2.60
N TYR A 124 7.10 15.90 2.84
CA TYR A 124 6.05 16.47 1.99
C TYR A 124 5.59 17.86 2.45
N CYS A 125 6.18 18.43 3.51
CA CYS A 125 5.84 19.78 3.96
C CYS A 125 6.33 20.82 2.95
N CYS A 126 5.43 21.68 2.47
CA CYS A 126 5.76 22.88 1.71
C CYS A 126 6.21 24.01 2.66
N GLU A 127 6.82 25.06 2.11
CA GLU A 127 7.27 26.23 2.89
C GLU A 127 6.12 26.95 3.63
N ASP A 128 4.90 26.85 3.10
CA ASP A 128 3.67 27.39 3.69
C ASP A 128 3.00 26.45 4.72
N GLY A 129 3.62 25.31 5.02
CA GLY A 129 3.09 24.30 5.94
C GLY A 129 2.01 23.38 5.34
N THR A 130 1.70 23.51 4.04
CA THR A 130 0.75 22.62 3.35
C THR A 130 1.40 21.32 2.89
N VAL A 131 0.58 20.33 2.51
CA VAL A 131 1.05 19.07 1.95
C VAL A 131 1.37 19.25 0.46
N ASN A 132 2.57 18.87 0.06
CA ASN A 132 2.99 18.89 -1.34
C ASN A 132 2.08 18.01 -2.20
N GLU A 133 1.56 18.57 -3.30
CA GLU A 133 0.67 17.86 -4.23
C GLU A 133 1.38 16.73 -5.00
N LYS A 134 2.72 16.74 -5.08
CA LYS A 134 3.48 15.67 -5.73
C LYS A 134 3.24 14.35 -5.01
N ARG A 135 2.95 13.31 -5.80
CA ARG A 135 2.82 11.92 -5.29
C ARG A 135 4.13 11.29 -4.80
N SER A 136 5.27 11.90 -5.12
CA SER A 136 6.58 11.46 -4.64
C SER A 136 7.56 12.61 -4.67
N MET A 137 8.25 12.81 -3.55
CA MET A 137 9.34 13.78 -3.43
C MET A 137 10.63 13.31 -4.11
N VAL A 138 10.82 11.99 -4.25
CA VAL A 138 12.02 11.38 -4.85
C VAL A 138 11.82 11.09 -6.35
N GLY A 139 10.62 11.31 -6.88
CA GLY A 139 10.26 10.90 -8.24
C GLY A 139 10.05 9.38 -8.36
N LYS A 140 9.95 8.90 -9.60
CA LYS A 140 9.77 7.48 -9.91
C LYS A 140 11.14 6.81 -10.03
N SER A 141 11.35 5.72 -9.30
CA SER A 141 12.57 4.92 -9.29
C SER A 141 12.24 3.43 -9.54
N PHE A 142 13.27 2.60 -9.73
CA PHE A 142 13.17 1.16 -9.98
C PHE A 142 12.54 0.79 -11.34
N GLU A 143 13.40 0.63 -12.35
CA GLU A 143 13.04 0.08 -13.66
C GLU A 143 12.90 -1.46 -13.63
N SER A 144 13.58 -2.10 -12.69
CA SER A 144 13.54 -3.53 -12.41
C SER A 144 12.98 -3.81 -11.01
N ARG A 145 12.57 -5.06 -10.76
CA ARG A 145 12.10 -5.52 -9.44
C ARG A 145 13.20 -5.22 -8.39
N PRO A 146 12.92 -4.46 -7.32
CA PRO A 146 13.93 -4.09 -6.33
C PRO A 146 14.20 -5.18 -5.30
N PHE A 147 13.44 -6.28 -5.34
CA PHE A 147 13.59 -7.42 -4.47
C PHE A 147 14.33 -8.55 -5.19
N GLY A 148 15.22 -9.24 -4.48
CA GLY A 148 15.80 -10.49 -4.94
C GLY A 148 14.74 -11.58 -5.14
N ILE A 149 15.17 -12.76 -5.60
CA ILE A 149 14.28 -13.93 -5.70
C ILE A 149 13.83 -14.28 -4.27
N PRO A 150 12.51 -14.32 -3.97
CA PRO A 150 12.03 -14.69 -2.65
C PRO A 150 12.49 -16.11 -2.31
N THR A 151 13.16 -16.28 -1.19
CA THR A 151 13.42 -17.59 -0.56
C THR A 151 12.41 -17.82 0.55
N GLU A 152 12.15 -19.08 0.93
CA GLU A 152 11.18 -19.45 1.97
C GLU A 152 11.41 -18.69 3.30
N ASN A 153 12.67 -18.41 3.65
CA ASN A 153 13.07 -17.66 4.85
C ASN A 153 12.92 -16.13 4.73
N SER A 154 12.64 -15.60 3.53
CA SER A 154 12.54 -14.16 3.27
C SER A 154 11.13 -13.58 3.47
N LEU A 155 10.12 -14.40 3.78
CA LEU A 155 8.71 -13.97 3.88
C LEU A 155 8.26 -13.68 5.31
N VAL A 156 8.77 -14.43 6.30
CA VAL A 156 8.34 -14.36 7.71
C VAL A 156 8.57 -12.98 8.37
N PRO A 157 9.67 -12.24 8.12
CA PRO A 157 9.90 -10.96 8.79
C PRO A 157 9.01 -9.81 8.31
N TYR A 158 8.39 -9.92 7.13
CA TYR A 158 7.71 -8.78 6.48
C TYR A 158 6.21 -8.70 6.77
N PHE A 159 5.59 -9.80 7.17
CA PHE A 159 4.20 -9.79 7.63
C PHE A 159 4.06 -9.46 9.12
N LYS A 160 5.18 -9.40 9.87
CA LYS A 160 5.23 -8.90 11.26
C LYS A 160 5.45 -7.39 11.38
N ALA A 161 5.60 -6.68 10.25
CA ALA A 161 5.90 -5.25 10.20
C ALA A 161 4.73 -4.40 9.67
N LEU A 162 3.54 -4.99 9.51
CA LEU A 162 2.26 -4.31 9.39
C LEU A 162 1.48 -4.52 10.69
#